data_AF-A0A3D5KC57-F1
#
_entry.id   AF-A0A3D5KC57-F1
#
_cell.length_a   1.000
_cell.length_b   1.000
_cell.length_c   1.000
_cell.angle_alpha   90.00
_cell.angle_beta   90.00
_cell.angle_gamma   90.00
#
_symmetry.space_group_name_H-M   'P 1'
#
loop_
_entity.id
_entity.type
_entity.pdbx_description
1 polymer ?
#
loop_
_entity_poly.entity_id
_entity_poly.type
_entity_poly.pdbx_seq_one_letter_code
_entity_poly.pdbx_strand_id
1 'polypeptide(L)'
;MPRLLAIIIFIILLSTFITYGLNRLFKKKKFVKYLPSLISFIIMLNSIITASRNKGEGFSDLAAIIIAMMCFAGSLSGLVTALYIDFIYFKMRGK
;
A
#
# COMPACT_ATOMS: atom_id res chain seq x y z
N MET A 1 -5.51 -1.02 -21.50
CA MET A 1 -6.09 -0.67 -20.18
C MET A 1 -6.37 -1.85 -19.24
N PRO A 2 -6.88 -3.04 -19.66
CA PRO A 2 -7.19 -4.11 -18.69
C PRO A 2 -5.97 -4.65 -17.94
N ARG A 3 -4.78 -4.60 -18.56
CA ARG A 3 -3.52 -5.04 -17.95
C ARG A 3 -3.12 -4.21 -16.72
N LEU A 4 -3.29 -2.88 -16.78
CA LEU A 4 -2.99 -2.00 -15.64
C LEU A 4 -3.96 -2.21 -14.49
N LEU A 5 -5.26 -2.38 -14.79
CA LEU A 5 -6.26 -2.72 -13.78
C LEU A 5 -5.95 -4.06 -13.10
N ALA A 6 -5.57 -5.08 -13.87
CA ALA A 6 -5.17 -6.37 -13.33
C ALA A 6 -3.97 -6.26 -12.37
N ILE A 7 -2.97 -5.45 -12.72
CA ILE A 7 -1.80 -5.20 -11.86
C ILE A 7 -2.21 -4.49 -10.57
N ILE A 8 -3.07 -3.48 -10.64
CA ILE A 8 -3.57 -2.76 -9.45
C ILE A 8 -4.35 -3.70 -8.54
N ILE A 9 -5.25 -4.52 -9.10
CA ILE A 9 -6.01 -5.52 -8.32
C ILE A 9 -5.07 -6.52 -7.65
N PHE A 10 -4.05 -6.98 -8.37
CA PHE A 10 -3.04 -7.89 -7.82
C PHE A 10 -2.28 -7.25 -6.66
N ILE A 11 -1.84 -5.99 -6.80
CA ILE A 11 -1.17 -5.24 -5.73
C ILE A 11 -2.09 -5.07 -4.51
N ILE A 12 -3.37 -4.78 -4.72
CA ILE A 12 -4.36 -4.68 -3.64
C ILE A 12 -4.45 -6.00 -2.88
N LEU A 13 -4.64 -7.12 -3.58
CA LEU A 13 -4.71 -8.46 -2.98
C LEU A 13 -3.44 -8.79 -2.20
N LEU A 14 -2.28 -8.50 -2.78
CA LEU A 14 -0.98 -8.81 -2.19
C LEU A 14 -0.72 -7.97 -0.93
N SER A 15 -1.04 -6.67 -0.97
CA SER A 15 -0.97 -5.76 0.17
C SER A 15 -1.90 -6.18 1.31
N THR A 16 -3.16 -6.54 0.97
CA THR A 16 -4.13 -7.05 1.94
C THR A 16 -3.66 -8.36 2.57
N PHE A 17 -3.13 -9.29 1.77
CA PHE A 17 -2.62 -10.58 2.26
C PHE A 17 -1.43 -10.41 3.20
N ILE A 18 -0.47 -9.56 2.84
CA ILE A 18 0.68 -9.22 3.69
C ILE A 18 0.21 -8.59 5.00
N THR A 19 -0.68 -7.59 4.93
CA THR A 19 -1.21 -6.89 6.11
C THR A 19 -1.94 -7.86 7.04
N TYR A 20 -2.74 -8.77 6.49
CA TYR A 20 -3.43 -9.80 7.26
C TYR A 20 -2.46 -10.81 7.88
N GLY A 21 -1.45 -11.27 7.12
CA GLY A 21 -0.41 -12.19 7.59
C GLY A 21 0.41 -11.60 8.75
N LEU A 22 0.85 -10.34 8.61
CA LEU A 22 1.56 -9.61 9.66
C LEU A 22 0.70 -9.44 10.92
N ASN A 23 -0.59 -9.15 10.77
CA ASN A 23 -1.51 -9.07 11.90
C ASN A 23 -1.67 -10.43 12.62
N ARG A 24 -1.68 -11.55 11.88
CA ARG A 24 -1.78 -12.90 12.46
C ARG A 24 -0.51 -13.34 13.17
N LEU A 25 0.67 -12.99 12.63
CA LEU A 25 1.98 -13.31 13.21
C LEU A 25 2.30 -12.43 14.44
N PHE A 26 2.02 -11.13 14.36
CA PHE A 26 2.39 -10.15 15.39
C PHE A 26 1.21 -9.67 16.21
N LYS A 27 0.39 -10.61 16.73
CA LYS A 27 -0.81 -10.31 17.56
C LYS A 27 -0.54 -9.36 18.74
N LYS A 28 0.69 -9.34 19.26
CA LYS A 28 1.10 -8.48 20.38
C LYS A 28 1.50 -7.06 19.97
N LYS A 29 1.96 -6.85 18.73
CA LYS A 29 2.43 -5.53 18.25
C LYS A 29 1.49 -4.99 17.17
N LYS A 30 0.45 -4.27 17.61
CA LYS A 30 -0.59 -3.69 16.74
C LYS A 30 -0.06 -2.74 15.66
N PHE A 31 1.13 -2.15 15.83
CA PHE A 31 1.72 -1.23 14.85
C PHE A 31 2.32 -1.92 13.61
N VAL A 32 2.66 -3.21 13.70
CA VAL A 32 3.43 -3.91 12.65
C VAL A 32 2.62 -4.07 11.36
N LYS A 33 1.29 -4.13 11.44
CA LYS A 33 0.39 -4.20 10.28
C LYS A 33 0.32 -2.91 9.46
N TYR A 34 0.77 -1.78 10.01
CA TYR A 34 0.81 -0.50 9.28
C TYR A 34 2.11 -0.33 8.49
N LEU A 35 3.16 -1.11 8.80
CA LEU A 35 4.46 -1.03 8.11
C LEU A 35 4.35 -1.18 6.57
N PRO A 36 3.62 -2.18 6.02
CA PRO A 36 3.54 -2.34 4.57
C PRO A 36 2.91 -1.13 3.88
N SER A 37 1.84 -0.59 4.48
CA SER A 37 1.16 0.61 3.98
C SER A 37 2.06 1.85 4.07
N LEU A 38 2.78 2.00 5.17
CA LEU A 38 3.67 3.14 5.43
C LEU A 38 4.92 3.11 4.52
N ILE A 39 5.51 1.94 4.29
CA ILE A 39 6.61 1.75 3.33
C ILE A 39 6.12 2.10 1.91
N SER A 40 4.95 1.58 1.51
CA SER A 40 4.37 1.89 0.20
C SER A 40 4.08 3.39 0.04
N PHE A 41 3.64 4.05 1.10
CA PHE A 41 3.41 5.50 1.10
C PHE A 41 4.70 6.30 0.91
N ILE A 42 5.78 5.91 1.61
CA ILE A 42 7.10 6.56 1.46
C ILE A 42 7.63 6.39 0.03
N ILE A 43 7.51 5.18 -0.55
CA ILE A 43 7.95 4.91 -1.93
C ILE A 43 7.13 5.75 -2.92
N MET A 44 5.83 5.89 -2.71
CA MET A 44 4.97 6.77 -3.51
C MET A 44 5.48 8.22 -3.49
N LEU A 45 5.72 8.78 -2.29
CA LEU A 45 6.21 10.15 -2.16
C LEU A 45 7.56 10.34 -2.86
N ASN A 46 8.50 9.42 -2.65
CA ASN A 46 9.79 9.47 -3.33
C ASN A 46 9.65 9.43 -4.85
N SER A 47 8.75 8.60 -5.37
CA SER A 47 8.52 8.48 -6.81
C SER A 47 7.94 9.77 -7.41
N ILE A 48 7.05 10.45 -6.69
CA ILE A 48 6.51 11.77 -7.09
C ILE A 48 7.61 12.84 -7.08
N ILE A 49 8.46 12.83 -6.05
CA ILE A 49 9.58 13.78 -5.94
C ILE A 49 10.58 13.57 -7.08
N THR A 50 10.91 12.31 -7.40
CA THR A 50 11.80 11.97 -8.52
C THR A 50 11.22 12.44 -9.85
N ALA A 51 9.94 12.15 -10.13
CA ALA A 51 9.26 12.63 -11.33
C ALA A 51 9.21 14.16 -11.43
N SER A 52 9.17 14.87 -10.29
CA SER A 52 9.14 16.33 -10.26
C SER A 52 10.54 16.96 -10.45
N ARG A 53 11.61 16.23 -10.10
CA ARG A 53 13.01 16.69 -10.19
C ARG A 53 13.64 16.38 -11.54
N ASN A 54 13.27 15.29 -12.19
CA ASN A 54 13.86 14.82 -13.45
C ASN A 54 13.27 15.48 -14.72
N LYS A 55 12.89 16.77 -14.64
CA LYS A 55 12.30 17.54 -15.76
C LYS A 55 13.18 17.42 -17.02
N GLY A 56 12.85 16.48 -17.90
CA GLY A 56 13.61 16.24 -19.14
C GLY A 56 13.67 14.79 -19.60
N GLU A 57 13.45 13.80 -18.72
CA GLU A 57 13.44 12.38 -19.09
C GLU A 57 12.01 11.84 -19.22
N GLY A 58 11.31 12.17 -20.31
CA GLY A 58 9.86 11.92 -20.45
C GLY A 58 9.38 10.48 -20.21
N PHE A 59 10.21 9.45 -20.42
CA PHE A 59 9.85 8.06 -20.09
C PHE A 59 10.08 7.70 -18.61
N SER A 60 11.12 8.26 -18.01
CA SER A 60 11.49 8.07 -16.59
C SER A 60 10.41 8.66 -15.68
N ASP A 61 9.92 9.86 -16.04
CA ASP A 61 8.84 10.54 -15.32
C ASP A 61 7.53 9.74 -15.38
N LEU A 62 7.21 9.17 -16.56
CA LEU A 62 6.02 8.33 -16.72
C LEU A 62 6.12 7.06 -15.86
N ALA A 63 7.27 6.39 -15.86
CA ALA A 63 7.50 5.20 -15.03
C ALA A 63 7.39 5.52 -13.54
N ALA A 64 7.98 6.63 -13.09
CA ALA A 64 7.90 7.08 -11.70
C ALA A 64 6.47 7.39 -11.26
N ILE A 65 5.65 8.02 -12.12
CA ILE A 65 4.23 8.27 -11.85
C ILE A 65 3.44 6.95 -11.77
N ILE A 66 3.70 5.99 -12.67
CA ILE A 66 3.04 4.67 -12.64
C ILE A 66 3.38 3.93 -11.34
N ILE A 67 4.65 3.96 -10.92
CA ILE A 67 5.09 3.38 -9.63
C ILE A 67 4.40 4.09 -8.47
N ALA A 68 4.31 5.42 -8.49
CA ALA A 68 3.59 6.17 -7.48
C ALA A 68 2.11 5.74 -7.39
N MET A 69 1.42 5.58 -8.52
CA MET A 69 0.03 5.11 -8.55
C MET A 69 -0.12 3.69 -7.99
N MET A 70 0.80 2.79 -8.34
CA MET A 70 0.82 1.42 -7.82
C MET A 70 1.03 1.38 -6.30
N CYS A 71 2.01 2.14 -5.81
CA CYS A 71 2.30 2.27 -4.39
C CYS A 71 1.17 2.97 -3.62
N PHE A 72 0.49 3.93 -4.22
CA PHE A 72 -0.69 4.58 -3.65
C PHE A 72 -1.82 3.58 -3.43
N ALA A 73 -2.14 2.77 -4.45
CA ALA A 73 -3.17 1.74 -4.35
C ALA A 73 -2.84 0.71 -3.25
N GLY A 74 -1.58 0.26 -3.19
CA GLY A 74 -1.11 -0.66 -2.14
C GLY A 74 -1.10 -0.05 -0.74
N SER A 75 -0.76 1.23 -0.61
CA SER A 75 -0.78 1.96 0.67
C SER A 75 -2.20 2.13 1.18
N LEU A 76 -3.13 2.57 0.31
CA LEU A 76 -4.52 2.79 0.65
C LEU A 76 -5.21 1.47 1.04
N SER A 77 -5.01 0.40 0.27
CA SER A 77 -5.62 -0.90 0.58
C SER A 77 -5.07 -1.50 1.87
N GLY A 78 -3.75 -1.39 2.10
CA GLY A 78 -3.11 -1.84 3.34
C GLY A 78 -3.62 -1.08 4.56
N LEU A 79 -3.77 0.24 4.44
CA LEU A 79 -4.28 1.11 5.52
C LEU A 79 -5.74 0.79 5.83
N VAL A 80 -6.60 0.69 4.81
CA VAL A 80 -8.01 0.33 4.96
C VAL A 80 -8.14 -1.05 5.60
N THR A 81 -7.33 -2.03 5.19
CA THR A 81 -7.32 -3.38 5.78
C THR A 81 -6.90 -3.34 7.25
N ALA A 82 -5.85 -2.59 7.58
CA ALA A 82 -5.37 -2.45 8.96
C ALA A 82 -6.41 -1.81 9.88
N LEU A 83 -7.06 -0.74 9.41
CA LEU A 83 -8.17 -0.08 10.10
C LEU A 83 -9.38 -1.00 10.25
N TYR A 84 -9.78 -1.72 9.19
CA TYR A 84 -10.89 -2.67 9.24
C TYR A 84 -10.67 -3.72 10.33
N ILE A 85 -9.45 -4.27 10.43
CA ILE A 85 -9.09 -5.23 11.48
C ILE A 85 -9.16 -4.59 12.88
N ASP A 86 -8.70 -3.35 13.06
CA ASP A 86 -8.76 -2.69 14.38
C ASP A 86 -10.19 -2.36 14.80
N PHE A 87 -11.00 -1.80 13.91
CA PHE A 87 -12.32 -1.28 14.27
C PHE A 87 -13.43 -2.33 14.26
N ILE A 88 -13.37 -3.32 13.37
CA ILE A 88 -14.44 -4.31 13.19
C ILE A 88 -14.07 -5.64 13.83
N TYR A 89 -12.85 -6.14 13.60
CA TYR A 89 -12.46 -7.46 14.10
C TYR A 89 -12.14 -7.45 15.61
N PHE A 90 -11.41 -6.45 16.12
CA PHE A 90 -11.12 -6.37 17.56
C PHE A 90 -12.32 -5.93 18.40
N LYS A 91 -13.24 -5.12 17.86
CA LYS A 91 -14.49 -4.75 18.53
C LYS A 91 -15.41 -5.97 18.75
N MET A 92 -15.39 -6.96 17.86
CA MET A 92 -16.14 -8.21 18.02
C MET A 92 -15.51 -9.22 18.97
N ARG A 93 -14.20 -9.11 19.27
CA ARG A 93 -13.49 -10.01 20.20
C ARG A 93 -13.44 -9.51 21.66
N GLY A 94 -13.97 -8.31 21.90
CA GLY A 94 -14.08 -7.69 23.22
C GLY A 94 -15.47 -7.78 23.87
N LYS A 95 -16.37 -8.60 23.30
CA LYS A 95 -17.57 -9.15 23.96
C LYS A 95 -17.34 -10.63 24.20
#